data_AF-A0A971G481-F1
#
_entry.id   AF-A0A971G481-F1
#
_cell.length_a   1.000
_cell.length_b   1.000
_cell.length_c   1.000
_cell.angle_alpha   90.00
_cell.angle_beta   90.00
_cell.angle_gamma   90.00
#
_symmetry.space_group_name_H-M   'P 1'
#
loop_
_entity.id
_entity.type
_entity.pdbx_description
1 polymer ?
#
loop_
_entity_poly.entity_id
_entity_poly.type
_entity_poly.pdbx_seq_one_letter_code
_entity_poly.pdbx_strand_id
1 'polypeptide(L)'
;MGQGESRPAEDKQPPKRSKYGNKRTELDGQVFDSRHEAQVYEELRLRYLAGELRGILRQMPFLLPGGVRYVADFVILNNDGTYSVLDAKSEATSRDKTYRIKKRQMRECLGIEVQEV
;
A
#
# COMPACT_ATOMS: atom_id res chain seq x y z
N MET A 1 16.90 -28.13 -47.79
CA MET A 1 16.88 -26.66 -47.72
C MET A 1 15.41 -26.25 -47.82
N GLY A 2 14.66 -26.29 -46.73
CA GLY A 2 14.44 -25.14 -45.83
C GLY A 2 12.93 -24.87 -45.80
N GLN A 3 12.16 -25.83 -45.27
CA GLN A 3 10.72 -25.66 -45.07
C GLN A 3 10.48 -24.77 -43.85
N GLY A 4 9.61 -23.78 -44.01
CA GLY A 4 9.26 -22.83 -42.98
C GLY A 4 8.50 -23.49 -41.83
N GLU A 5 8.87 -23.12 -40.61
CA GLU A 5 8.11 -23.42 -39.40
C GLU A 5 7.64 -22.11 -38.78
N SER A 6 6.39 -21.77 -39.10
CA SER A 6 5.59 -20.77 -38.42
C SER A 6 5.37 -21.23 -36.97
N ARG A 7 5.91 -20.50 -35.99
CA ARG A 7 5.67 -20.79 -34.56
C ARG A 7 4.24 -20.37 -34.19
N PRO A 8 3.49 -21.21 -33.45
CA PRO A 8 2.09 -20.97 -33.15
C PRO A 8 1.90 -19.82 -32.15
N ALA A 9 0.75 -19.16 -32.28
CA ALA A 9 0.30 -18.03 -31.47
C ALA A 9 0.19 -18.37 -29.98
N GLU A 10 0.73 -17.49 -29.14
CA GLU A 10 0.72 -17.61 -27.69
C GLU A 10 -0.70 -17.42 -27.12
N ASP A 11 -1.13 -18.42 -26.35
CA ASP A 11 -2.43 -18.56 -25.71
C ASP A 11 -2.65 -17.47 -24.65
N LYS A 12 -3.43 -16.43 -24.99
CA LYS A 12 -3.83 -15.38 -24.03
C LYS A 12 -4.94 -15.92 -23.13
N GLN A 13 -4.57 -16.48 -21.98
CA GLN A 13 -5.53 -16.75 -20.91
C GLN A 13 -6.22 -15.45 -20.46
N PRO A 14 -7.56 -15.41 -20.37
CA PRO A 14 -8.26 -14.23 -19.90
C PRO A 14 -7.96 -14.01 -18.40
N PRO A 15 -7.76 -12.77 -17.95
CA PRO A 15 -7.45 -12.50 -16.55
C PRO A 15 -8.60 -12.99 -15.64
N LYS A 16 -8.24 -13.82 -14.64
CA LYS A 16 -9.15 -14.28 -13.59
C LYS A 16 -9.88 -13.08 -12.97
N ARG A 17 -11.22 -13.07 -13.09
CA ARG A 17 -12.09 -12.10 -12.42
C ARG A 17 -11.81 -12.12 -10.92
N SER A 18 -11.39 -11.00 -10.36
CA SER A 18 -11.25 -10.84 -8.91
C SER A 18 -12.63 -11.01 -8.26
N LYS A 19 -12.69 -11.80 -7.19
CA LYS A 19 -13.92 -12.15 -6.47
C LYS A 19 -14.63 -10.96 -5.81
N TYR A 20 -14.05 -9.77 -5.91
CA TYR A 20 -14.59 -8.50 -5.46
C TYR A 20 -14.28 -7.50 -6.56
N GLY A 21 -15.30 -6.82 -7.10
CA GLY A 21 -15.21 -5.90 -8.24
C GLY A 21 -14.44 -4.61 -7.96
N ASN A 22 -13.30 -4.69 -7.27
CA ASN A 22 -12.36 -3.60 -7.11
C ASN A 22 -11.72 -3.31 -8.47
N LYS A 23 -12.12 -2.19 -9.07
CA LYS A 23 -11.39 -1.60 -10.19
C LYS A 23 -10.07 -1.09 -9.62
N ARG A 24 -8.96 -1.71 -10.04
CA ARG A 24 -7.61 -1.19 -9.78
C ARG A 24 -7.56 0.23 -10.35
N THR A 25 -7.37 1.22 -9.49
CA THR A 25 -7.20 2.60 -9.91
C THR A 25 -5.71 2.84 -10.10
N GLU A 26 -5.31 3.28 -11.29
CA GLU A 26 -3.96 3.75 -11.54
C GLU A 26 -3.94 5.27 -11.34
N LEU A 27 -3.19 5.76 -10.36
CA LEU A 27 -2.92 7.19 -10.17
C LEU A 27 -1.40 7.39 -10.26
N ASP A 28 -0.92 8.25 -11.14
CA ASP A 28 0.52 8.46 -11.41
C ASP A 28 1.32 7.17 -11.71
N GLY A 29 0.70 6.19 -12.38
CA GLY A 29 1.32 4.89 -12.68
C GLY A 29 1.42 3.94 -11.48
N GLN A 30 0.78 4.27 -10.36
CA GLN A 30 0.73 3.42 -9.18
C GLN A 30 -0.60 2.68 -9.07
N VAL A 31 -0.51 1.38 -8.78
CA VAL A 31 -1.66 0.53 -8.48
C VAL A 31 -2.00 0.64 -7.00
N PHE A 32 -3.29 0.81 -6.70
CA PHE A 32 -3.82 0.79 -5.32
C PHE A 32 -4.64 -0.48 -5.10
N ASP A 33 -4.53 -1.05 -3.90
CA ASP A 33 -5.21 -2.29 -3.51
C ASP A 33 -6.70 -2.05 -3.24
N SER A 34 -7.08 -0.81 -2.93
CA SER A 34 -8.48 -0.41 -2.73
C SER A 34 -8.81 1.02 -3.17
N ARG A 35 -10.11 1.30 -3.35
CA ARG A 35 -10.61 2.67 -3.58
C ARG A 35 -10.29 3.61 -2.43
N HIS A 36 -10.38 3.10 -1.20
CA HIS A 36 -10.08 3.87 0.01
C HIS A 36 -8.62 4.30 0.05
N GLU A 37 -7.72 3.35 -0.20
CA GLU A 37 -6.27 3.64 -0.29
C GLU A 37 -5.96 4.67 -1.40
N ALA A 38 -6.63 4.58 -2.55
CA ALA A 38 -6.47 5.56 -3.62
C ALA A 38 -6.95 6.97 -3.21
N GLN A 39 -8.06 7.08 -2.48
CA GLN A 39 -8.58 8.36 -1.97
C GLN A 39 -7.62 8.98 -0.95
N VAL A 40 -7.13 8.18 0.01
CA VAL A 40 -6.12 8.62 0.98
C VAL A 40 -4.87 9.12 0.26
N TYR A 41 -4.37 8.38 -0.73
CA TYR A 41 -3.20 8.83 -1.49
C TYR A 41 -3.44 10.14 -2.24
N GLU A 42 -4.61 10.32 -2.85
CA GLU A 42 -4.97 11.56 -3.54
C GLU A 42 -4.95 12.75 -2.58
N GLU A 43 -5.50 12.61 -1.38
CA GLU A 43 -5.45 13.64 -0.33
C GLU A 43 -4.01 13.96 0.09
N LEU A 44 -3.21 12.93 0.38
CA LEU A 44 -1.80 13.11 0.73
C LEU A 44 -1.02 13.81 -0.39
N ARG A 45 -1.27 13.42 -1.64
CA ARG A 45 -0.65 14.03 -2.82
C ARG A 45 -0.99 15.51 -2.94
N LEU A 46 -2.24 15.89 -2.71
CA LEU A 46 -2.64 17.30 -2.72
C LEU A 46 -1.90 18.09 -1.63
N ARG A 47 -1.77 17.52 -0.43
CA ARG A 47 -1.01 18.14 0.67
C ARG A 47 0.48 18.26 0.37
N TYR A 48 1.07 17.26 -0.29
CA TYR A 48 2.43 17.33 -0.78
C TYR A 48 2.61 18.43 -1.84
N LEU A 49 1.71 18.53 -2.81
CA LEU A 49 1.75 19.59 -3.83
C LEU A 49 1.52 20.99 -3.24
N ALA A 50 0.73 21.10 -2.18
CA ALA A 50 0.55 22.34 -1.42
C ALA A 50 1.78 22.70 -0.57
N GLY A 51 2.79 21.84 -0.49
CA GLY A 51 4.00 22.03 0.31
C GLY A 51 3.82 21.76 1.80
N GLU A 52 2.72 21.14 2.22
CA GLU A 52 2.48 20.76 3.63
C GLU A 52 3.27 19.52 4.04
N LEU A 53 3.57 18.65 3.08
CA LEU A 53 4.37 17.45 3.28
C LEU A 53 5.67 17.56 2.48
N ARG A 54 6.74 17.05 3.06
CA ARG A 54 8.05 16.95 2.42
C ARG A 54 8.16 15.72 1.51
N GLY A 55 7.35 14.70 1.74
CA GLY A 55 7.37 13.48 0.95
C GLY A 55 6.36 12.45 1.41
N ILE A 56 6.08 11.50 0.53
CA ILE A 56 5.18 10.38 0.77
C ILE A 56 5.89 9.12 0.28
N LEU A 57 5.99 8.13 1.15
CA LEU A 57 6.48 6.79 0.85
C LEU A 57 5.31 5.81 0.95
N ARG A 58 5.34 4.75 0.16
CA ARG A 58 4.30 3.71 0.15
C ARG A 58 4.87 2.35 0.47
N GLN A 59 4.03 1.47 1.02
CA GLN A 59 4.34 0.05 1.23
C GLN A 59 5.64 -0.16 2.01
N MET A 60 5.85 0.67 3.05
CA MET A 60 7.10 0.73 3.80
C MET A 60 7.16 -0.42 4.82
N PRO A 61 8.18 -1.28 4.76
CA PRO A 61 8.33 -2.35 5.74
C PRO A 61 8.97 -1.90 7.05
N PHE A 62 8.42 -2.42 8.14
CA PHE A 62 8.95 -2.36 9.49
C PHE A 62 9.20 -3.78 10.01
N LEU A 63 10.38 -3.99 10.58
CA LEU A 63 10.78 -5.25 11.18
C LEU A 63 10.42 -5.22 12.67
N LEU A 64 9.63 -6.20 13.08
CA LEU A 64 9.19 -6.39 14.46
C LEU A 64 9.83 -7.65 15.05
N PRO A 65 9.93 -7.75 16.39
CA PRO A 65 10.49 -8.94 17.04
C PRO A 65 9.80 -10.25 16.61
N GLY A 66 10.56 -11.34 16.64
CA GLY A 66 10.08 -12.65 16.21
C GLY A 66 10.03 -12.83 14.69
N GLY A 67 10.77 -12.01 13.93
CA GLY A 67 10.82 -12.11 12.47
C GLY A 67 9.54 -11.64 11.76
N VAL A 68 8.72 -10.83 12.45
CA VAL A 68 7.45 -10.36 11.93
C VAL A 68 7.69 -9.12 11.07
N ARG A 69 7.22 -9.15 9.82
CA ARG A 69 7.17 -7.98 8.95
C ARG A 69 5.80 -7.30 9.07
N TYR A 70 5.81 -6.01 9.38
CA TYR A 70 4.67 -5.12 9.21
C TYR A 70 4.94 -4.23 8.00
N VAL A 71 3.93 -3.99 7.16
CA VAL A 71 4.05 -3.14 5.99
C VAL A 71 2.99 -2.07 6.14
N ALA A 72 3.41 -0.82 6.22
CA ALA A 72 2.50 0.31 6.26
C ALA A 72 2.14 0.75 4.85
N ASP A 73 0.88 1.13 4.64
CA ASP A 73 0.42 1.61 3.34
C ASP A 73 1.10 2.93 2.97
N PHE A 74 1.22 3.85 3.92
CA PHE A 74 1.87 5.14 3.72
C PHE A 74 2.79 5.56 4.88
N VAL A 75 3.86 6.26 4.53
CA VAL A 75 4.68 7.03 5.47
C VAL A 75 4.81 8.44 4.93
N ILE A 76 4.36 9.41 5.70
CA ILE A 76 4.46 10.83 5.34
C ILE A 76 5.68 11.44 6.03
N LEU A 77 6.41 12.29 5.31
CA LEU A 77 7.51 13.07 5.85
C LEU A 77 6.99 14.49 6.05
N ASN A 78 7.02 14.96 7.29
CA ASN A 78 6.58 16.30 7.67
C ASN A 78 7.71 17.32 7.43
N ASN A 79 7.35 18.59 7.34
CA ASN A 79 8.31 19.67 7.13
C ASN A 79 9.24 19.91 8.34
N ASP A 80 8.81 19.52 9.54
CA ASP A 80 9.59 19.58 10.77
C ASP A 80 10.66 18.46 10.89
N GLY A 81 10.76 17.60 9.88
CA GLY A 81 11.70 16.47 9.85
C GLY A 81 11.19 15.21 10.55
N THR A 82 9.97 15.23 11.11
CA THR A 82 9.32 14.03 11.63
C THR A 82 8.66 13.22 10.51
N TYR A 83 8.25 12.00 10.82
CA TYR A 83 7.43 11.19 9.92
C TYR A 83 6.23 10.60 10.67
N SER A 84 5.19 10.27 9.93
CA SER A 84 4.00 9.59 10.47
C SER A 84 3.66 8.39 9.60
N VAL A 85 3.23 7.31 10.26
CA VAL A 85 2.89 6.04 9.60
C VAL A 85 1.38 5.92 9.53
N LEU A 86 0.84 5.80 8.31
CA LEU A 86 -0.58 5.70 8.05
C LEU A 86 -0.90 4.34 7.42
N ASP A 87 -2.03 3.76 7.81
CA ASP A 87 -2.51 2.46 7.35
C ASP A 87 -3.96 2.65 6.88
N ALA A 88 -4.21 2.44 5.58
CA ALA A 88 -5.48 2.71 4.93
C ALA A 88 -6.44 1.54 5.19
N LYS A 89 -7.17 1.60 6.30
CA LYS A 89 -8.00 0.48 6.77
C LYS A 89 -9.46 0.88 6.88
N SER A 90 -10.30 0.03 6.31
CA SER A 90 -11.74 0.04 6.63
C SER A 90 -12.00 -0.53 8.04
N GLU A 91 -13.10 -0.09 8.68
CA GLU A 91 -13.55 -0.62 10.00
C GLU A 91 -13.66 -2.15 10.05
N ALA A 92 -13.94 -2.79 8.92
CA ALA A 92 -14.02 -4.25 8.83
C ALA A 92 -12.66 -4.92 9.05
N THR A 93 -11.57 -4.28 8.63
CA THR A 93 -10.19 -4.81 8.72
C THR A 93 -9.48 -4.41 10.01
N SER A 94 -9.86 -3.29 10.64
CA SER A 94 -9.33 -2.84 11.95
C SER A 94 -9.61 -3.85 13.09
N ARG A 95 -10.66 -4.68 12.96
CA ARG A 95 -11.01 -5.71 13.95
C ARG A 95 -10.11 -6.96 13.90
N ASP A 96 -9.20 -7.07 12.94
CA ASP A 96 -8.28 -8.21 12.84
C ASP A 96 -7.33 -8.25 14.07
N LYS A 97 -7.35 -9.37 14.80
CA LYS A 97 -6.51 -9.57 15.99
C LYS A 97 -5.02 -9.46 15.67
N THR A 98 -4.60 -9.96 14.51
CA THR A 98 -3.20 -9.95 14.05
C THR A 98 -2.74 -8.52 13.79
N TYR A 99 -3.58 -7.72 13.13
CA TYR A 99 -3.28 -6.31 12.88
C TYR A 99 -3.10 -5.54 14.20
N ARG A 100 -4.01 -5.71 15.15
CA ARG A 100 -3.93 -5.04 16.46
C ARG A 100 -2.67 -5.41 17.25
N ILE A 101 -2.22 -6.66 17.15
CA ILE A 101 -0.95 -7.10 17.76
C ILE A 101 0.23 -6.41 17.07
N LYS A 102 0.28 -6.39 15.73
CA LYS A 102 1.35 -5.72 14.99
C LYS A 102 1.38 -4.21 15.26
N LYS A 103 0.23 -3.54 15.28
CA LYS A 103 0.10 -2.11 15.65
C LYS A 103 0.57 -1.84 17.07
N ARG A 104 0.25 -2.72 18.02
CA ARG A 104 0.79 -2.65 19.39
C ARG A 104 2.31 -2.81 19.40
N GLN A 105 2.86 -3.76 18.66
CA GLN A 105 4.31 -3.97 18.55
C GLN A 105 5.02 -2.79 17.88
N MET A 106 4.43 -2.16 16.87
CA MET A 106 4.94 -0.92 16.29
C MET A 106 5.13 0.16 17.36
N ARG A 107 4.11 0.33 18.21
CA ARG A 107 4.17 1.29 19.32
C ARG A 107 5.18 0.88 20.40
N GLU A 108 5.12 -0.36 20.88
CA GLU A 108 5.90 -0.81 22.04
C GLU A 108 7.37 -1.10 21.70
N CYS A 109 7.68 -1.55 20.49
CA CYS A 109 9.03 -1.92 20.09
C CYS A 109 9.76 -0.81 19.33
N LEU A 110 9.04 -0.03 18.51
CA LEU A 110 9.64 1.00 17.66
C LEU A 110 9.29 2.43 18.12
N GLY A 111 8.36 2.59 19.07
CA GLY A 111 7.87 3.91 19.47
C GLY A 111 7.04 4.61 18.39
N ILE A 112 6.55 3.87 17.39
CA ILE A 112 5.83 4.42 16.25
C ILE A 112 4.34 4.17 16.41
N GLU A 113 3.55 5.23 16.41
CA GLU A 113 2.10 5.15 16.43
C GLU A 113 1.54 5.10 15.00
N VAL A 114 0.83 4.03 14.67
CA VAL A 114 0.18 3.85 13.36
C VAL A 114 -1.20 4.50 13.39
N GLN A 115 -1.42 5.47 12.51
CA GLN A 115 -2.71 6.11 12.32
C GLN A 115 -3.53 5.33 11.29
N GLU A 116 -4.75 4.96 11.66
CA GLU A 116 -5.70 4.34 10.73
C GLU A 116 -6.43 5.47 10.00
N VAL A 117 -6.36 5.45 8.68
CA VAL A 117 -6.99 6.43 7.78
C VAL A 117 -7.92 5.75 6.82
#